data_AF-A0A1G7Q1V3-F1
#
_entry.id   AF-A0A1G7Q1V3-F1
#
_cell.length_a   1.000
_cell.length_b   1.000
_cell.length_c   1.000
_cell.angle_alpha   90.00
_cell.angle_beta   90.00
_cell.angle_gamma   90.00
#
_symmetry.space_group_name_H-M   'P 1'
#
loop_
_entity.id
_entity.type
_entity.pdbx_description
1 polymer ?
#
loop_
_entity_poly.entity_id
_entity_poly.type
_entity_poly.pdbx_seq_one_letter_code
_entity_poly.pdbx_strand_id
1 'polypeptide(L)' 'MLMIGCPTTRTRVLVSLDAVRSVVNHPGSIALHVTCPACVHVHVHRTGRRLEEARRSAALEVAVRRAQTPTSA' A
#
# COMPACT_ATOMS: atom_id res chain seq x y z
N MET A 1 -6.25 7.59 9.49
CA MET A 1 -6.26 8.61 8.40
C MET A 1 -5.42 8.09 7.24
N LEU A 2 -5.85 8.33 5.99
CA LEU A 2 -5.18 7.91 4.75
C LEU A 2 -4.95 9.14 3.87
N MET A 3 -3.78 9.24 3.23
CA MET A 3 -3.53 10.25 2.21
C MET A 3 -3.76 9.63 0.83
N ILE A 4 -4.70 10.20 0.06
CA ILE A 4 -5.03 9.75 -1.29
C ILE A 4 -4.83 10.88 -2.30
N GLY A 5 -4.57 10.53 -3.56
CA GLY A 5 -4.60 11.47 -4.67
C GLY A 5 -5.96 11.43 -5.37
N CYS A 6 -6.59 12.58 -5.58
CA CYS A 6 -7.77 12.67 -6.43
C CYS A 6 -7.34 12.73 -7.90
N PRO A 7 -7.73 11.77 -8.76
CA PRO A 7 -7.39 11.81 -10.19
C PRO A 7 -8.04 12.99 -10.93
N THR A 8 -9.19 13.48 -10.43
CA THR A 8 -9.93 14.59 -11.06
C THR A 8 -9.26 15.94 -10.77
N THR A 9 -9.05 16.26 -9.50
CA THR A 9 -8.51 17.57 -9.08
C THR A 9 -6.99 17.59 -8.99
N ARG A 10 -6.33 16.43 -9.08
CA ARG A 10 -4.89 16.22 -8.88
C ARG A 10 -4.37 16.65 -7.50
N THR A 11 -5.26 16.92 -6.56
CA THR A 11 -4.90 17.28 -5.18
C THR A 11 -4.67 16.03 -4.34
N ARG A 12 -3.76 16.13 -3.37
CA ARG A 12 -3.65 15.14 -2.30
C ARG A 12 -4.59 15.53 -1.17
N VAL A 13 -5.34 14.56 -0.67
CA VAL A 13 -6.38 14.79 0.32
C VAL A 13 -6.23 13.78 1.44
N LEU A 14 -6.33 14.26 2.67
CA LEU A 14 -6.34 13.42 3.86
C LEU A 14 -7.79 13.01 4.15
N VAL A 15 -8.03 11.71 4.21
CA VAL A 15 -9.36 11.14 4.44
C VAL A 15 -9.39 10.24 5.67
N SER A 16 -10.53 10.19 6.34
CA SER A 16 -10.79 9.22 7.41
C SER A 16 -10.97 7.81 6.86
N LEU A 17 -10.78 6.81 7.71
CA LEU A 17 -11.07 5.42 7.35
C LEU A 17 -12.58 5.20 7.10
N ASP A 18 -13.46 5.98 7.72
CA ASP A 18 -14.90 6.00 7.42
C ASP A 18 -15.24 6.34 5.97
N ALA A 19 -14.33 7.00 5.24
CA ALA A 19 -14.54 7.30 3.82
C ALA A 19 -14.28 6.08 2.91
N VAL A 20 -13.75 4.97 3.46
CA VAL A 20 -13.48 3.73 2.72
C VAL A 20 -14.79 2.94 2.60
N ARG A 21 -15.25 2.76 1.36
CA ARG A 21 -16.48 2.02 1.05
C ARG A 21 -16.25 0.52 0.92
N SER A 22 -15.12 0.12 0.37
CA SER A 22 -14.75 -1.28 0.26
C SER A 22 -13.25 -1.46 0.07
N VAL A 23 -12.78 -2.66 0.41
CA VAL A 23 -11.39 -3.07 0.33
C VAL A 23 -11.33 -4.34 -0.51
N VAL A 24 -10.54 -4.30 -1.58
CA VAL A 24 -10.31 -5.46 -2.46
C VAL A 24 -8.86 -5.87 -2.34
N ASN A 25 -8.64 -7.12 -1.94
CA ASN A 25 -7.32 -7.70 -1.82
C ASN A 25 -6.88 -8.26 -3.18
N HIS A 26 -5.94 -7.60 -3.85
CA HIS A 26 -5.33 -8.12 -5.06
C HIS A 26 -3.99 -8.80 -4.73
N PRO A 27 -3.50 -9.70 -5.61
CA PRO A 27 -2.23 -10.39 -5.38
C PRO A 27 -1.04 -9.46 -5.09
N GLY A 28 -0.95 -8.30 -5.78
CA GLY A 28 0.17 -7.35 -5.62
C GLY A 28 -0.15 -6.03 -4.92
N SER A 29 -1.40 -5.79 -4.53
CA SER A 29 -1.81 -4.52 -3.90
C SER A 29 -3.14 -4.66 -3.17
N ILE A 30 -3.44 -3.73 -2.28
CA ILE A 30 -4.80 -3.62 -1.73
C ILE A 30 -5.45 -2.41 -2.40
N ALA A 31 -6.56 -2.63 -3.09
CA ALA A 31 -7.36 -1.57 -3.69
C ALA A 31 -8.44 -1.09 -2.70
N LEU A 32 -8.46 0.21 -2.43
CA LEU A 32 -9.41 0.87 -1.56
C LEU A 32 -10.37 1.69 -2.42
N HIS A 33 -11.67 1.44 -2.33
CA HIS A 33 -12.67 2.36 -2.89
C HIS A 33 -12.95 3.43 -1.84
N VAL A 34 -12.63 4.68 -2.15
CA VAL A 34 -12.71 5.79 -1.19
C VAL A 34 -13.56 6.91 -1.76
N THR A 35 -14.50 7.41 -0.96
CA THR A 35 -15.23 8.64 -1.28
C THR A 35 -14.28 9.84 -1.10
N CYS A 36 -13.96 10.51 -2.21
CA CYS A 36 -13.07 11.66 -2.22
C CYS A 36 -13.82 12.92 -1.80
N PRO A 37 -13.39 13.67 -0.76
CA PRO A 37 -14.10 14.87 -0.34
C PRO A 37 -13.81 16.08 -1.26
N ALA A 38 -12.77 16.03 -2.09
CA ALA A 38 -12.43 17.13 -3.02
C ALA A 38 -13.31 17.17 -4.28
N CYS A 39 -13.87 16.02 -4.70
CA CYS A 39 -14.72 15.93 -5.90
C CYS A 39 -16.01 15.14 -5.66
N VAL A 40 -16.23 14.63 -4.44
CA VAL A 40 -17.42 13.87 -4.01
C VAL A 40 -17.61 12.52 -4.73
N HIS A 41 -16.69 12.14 -5.62
CA HIS A 41 -16.71 10.86 -6.33
C HIS A 41 -15.97 9.75 -5.58
N VAL A 42 -16.28 8.49 -5.94
CA VAL A 42 -15.55 7.31 -5.45
C VAL A 42 -14.35 7.03 -6.35
N HIS A 43 -13.19 6.85 -5.74
CA HIS A 43 -11.95 6.52 -6.46
C HIS A 43 -11.30 5.26 -5.90
N VAL A 44 -10.64 4.52 -6.80
CA VAL A 44 -9.83 3.36 -6.43
C VAL A 44 -8.42 3.83 -6.10
N HIS A 45 -8.00 3.64 -4.86
CA HIS A 45 -6.62 3.87 -4.43
C HIS A 45 -5.92 2.53 -4.18
N ARG A 46 -4.89 2.23 -4.98
CA ARG A 46 -4.08 1.01 -4.81
C ARG A 46 -2.93 1.30 -3.86
N THR A 47 -2.93 0.64 -2.71
CA THR A 47 -1.81 0.70 -1.78
C THR A 47 -0.72 -0.25 -2.24
N GLY A 48 0.49 0.27 -2.45
CA GLY A 48 1.69 -0.53 -2.74
C GLY A 48 2.18 -1.35 -1.53
N ARG A 49 1.42 -1.39 -0.43
CA ARG A 49 1.83 -2.02 0.84
C ARG A 49 2.20 -3.48 0.67
N ARG A 50 1.47 -4.26 -0.12
CA ARG A 50 1.81 -5.67 -0.37
C ARG A 50 3.11 -5.83 -1.15
N LEU A 51 3.37 -4.96 -2.12
CA LEU A 51 4.64 -4.96 -2.85
C LEU A 51 5.81 -4.60 -1.93
N GLU A 52 5.64 -3.57 -1.08
CA GLU A 52 6.65 -3.17 -0.10
C GLU A 52 6.87 -4.23 1.00
N GLU A 53 5.80 -4.89 1.44
CA GLU A 53 5.88 -6.01 2.40
C GLU A 53 6.58 -7.22 1.78
N ALA A 54 6.24 -7.60 0.55
CA ALA A 54 6.92 -8.67 -0.18
C ALA A 54 8.41 -8.35 -0.39
N ARG A 55 8.76 -7.11 -0.74
CA ARG A 55 10.16 -6.64 -0.84
C ARG A 55 10.87 -6.73 0.50
N ARG A 56 10.22 -6.34 1.60
CA ARG A 56 10.79 -6.41 2.94
C ARG A 56 11.03 -7.86 3.39
N SER A 57 10.08 -8.76 3.14
CA SER A 57 10.23 -10.18 3.42
C SER A 57 11.38 -10.80 2.63
N ALA A 58 11.47 -10.51 1.32
CA ALA A 58 12.58 -10.98 0.49
C ALA A 58 13.95 -10.45 0.99
N ALA A 59 14.01 -9.18 1.40
CA ALA A 59 15.23 -8.61 1.98
C ALA A 59 15.63 -9.29 3.30
N LEU A 60 14.65 -9.64 4.15
CA LEU A 60 14.88 -10.39 5.39
C LEU A 60 15.41 -11.79 5.09
N GLU A 61 14.83 -12.51 4.13
CA GLU A 61 15.29 -13.86 3.74
C GLU A 61 16.75 -13.85 3.24
N VAL A 62 17.13 -12.83 2.46
CA VAL A 62 18.52 -12.65 2.01
C VAL A 62 19.45 -12.37 3.19
N ALA A 63 19.04 -11.52 4.13
CA ALA A 63 19.83 -11.21 5.33
C ALA A 63 20.01 -12.45 6.22
N VAL A 64 18.95 -13.22 6.45
CA VAL A 64 18.98 -14.48 7.20
C VAL A 64 19.92 -15.49 6.53
N ARG A 65 19.84 -15.66 5.21
CA ARG A 65 20.73 -16.57 4.47
C ARG A 65 22.20 -16.18 4.61
N ARG A 66 22.52 -14.89 4.53
CA ARG A 66 23.88 -14.38 4.75
C ARG A 66 24.37 -14.64 6.17
N ALA A 67 23.52 -14.41 7.18
CA ALA A 67 23.87 -14.70 8.57
C ALA A 67 24.06 -16.21 8.84
N GLN A 68 23.31 -17.06 8.13
CA GLN A 68 23.43 -18.53 8.18
C GLN A 68 24.61 -19.09 7.40
N THR A 69 25.37 -18.26 6.68
CA THR A 69 26.65 -18.69 6.10
C THR A 69 27.77 -18.20 7.02
N PRO A 70 28.01 -18.82 8.19
CA PRO A 70 29.19 -18.49 8.96
C PRO A 70 30.40 -18.93 8.13
N THR A 71 31.32 -17.99 7.98
CA THR A 71 32.69 -18.18 7.51
C THR A 71 33.23 -19.54 7.94
N SER A 72 33.38 -20.45 6.98
CA SER A 72 34.32 -21.57 7.09
C SER A 72 35.71 -20.97 6.97
N ALA A 73 36.36 -20.71 8.10
CA ALA A 73 37.79 -20.43 8.19
C ALA A 73 38.48 -21.58 8.92
#